data_AF-A0A357L7V6-F1
#
_entry.id   AF-A0A357L7V6-F1
#
_cell.length_a   1.000
_cell.length_b   1.000
_cell.length_c   1.000
_cell.angle_alpha   90.00
_cell.angle_beta   90.00
_cell.angle_gamma   90.00
#
_symmetry.space_group_name_H-M   'P 1'
#
loop_
_entity.id
_entity.type
_entity.pdbx_description
1 polymer ?
#
loop_
_entity_poly.entity_id
_entity_poly.type
_entity_poly.pdbx_seq_one_letter_code
_entity_poly.pdbx_strand_id
1 'polypeptide(L)'
;MTEPRRPNLFLVGSMKCGTTSLHNMLAAHPAIFMCQNPKEPAWFAGGNSGKNLGWYLERFAAATDERFVGESSTDYTKAPRLGVVAAKIQAFAPEARILYIMRDPVARAISHYWWEVEYSAEGRSFLDAMKASREIADVGNYAMQIEPYIAAFGRVRVHALTMEALAADPAREMRAIFEFLELQAVGTAPESLAHDNRGKATVPRVSGPFSKL
;
A
#
# COMPACT_ATOMS: atom_id res chain seq x y z
N MET A 1 15.05 -28.43 -7.05
CA MET A 1 14.75 -26.99 -6.90
C MET A 1 13.44 -26.91 -6.15
N THR A 2 13.40 -26.23 -5.02
CA THR A 2 12.17 -26.00 -4.26
C THR A 2 11.20 -25.15 -5.09
N GLU A 3 9.92 -25.50 -5.07
CA GLU A 3 8.90 -24.72 -5.77
C GLU A 3 8.87 -23.29 -5.17
N PRO A 4 8.84 -22.23 -5.99
CA PRO A 4 8.90 -20.87 -5.47
C PRO A 4 7.69 -20.56 -4.59
N ARG A 5 7.96 -20.00 -3.40
CA ARG A 5 6.94 -19.67 -2.40
C ARG A 5 5.93 -18.69 -3.00
N ARG A 6 4.64 -18.99 -2.85
CA ARG A 6 3.56 -18.09 -3.25
C ARG A 6 3.26 -17.08 -2.13
N PRO A 7 3.06 -15.80 -2.45
CA PRO A 7 2.65 -14.82 -1.47
C PRO A 7 1.24 -15.09 -0.96
N ASN A 8 1.05 -14.91 0.33
CA ASN A 8 -0.20 -15.08 1.08
C ASN A 8 -0.49 -13.89 2.02
N LEU A 9 0.32 -12.82 1.97
CA LEU A 9 0.11 -11.57 2.69
C LEU A 9 0.17 -10.38 1.72
N PHE A 10 -0.88 -9.57 1.68
CA PHE A 10 -0.97 -8.45 0.74
C PHE A 10 -1.26 -7.15 1.48
N LEU A 11 -0.30 -6.21 1.47
CA LEU A 11 -0.56 -4.82 1.84
C LEU A 11 -1.04 -4.06 0.61
N VAL A 12 -2.36 -3.98 0.43
CA VAL A 12 -3.01 -3.57 -0.84
C VAL A 12 -3.09 -2.05 -1.04
N GLY A 13 -2.61 -1.27 -0.06
CA GLY A 13 -2.65 0.18 -0.10
C GLY A 13 -2.91 0.81 1.26
N SER A 14 -3.28 2.08 1.30
CA SER A 14 -3.47 2.99 0.15
C SER A 14 -2.22 3.83 -0.15
N MET A 15 -2.14 4.36 -1.37
CA MET A 15 -1.08 5.26 -1.77
C MET A 15 -1.01 6.46 -0.83
N LYS A 16 0.22 6.89 -0.49
CA LYS A 16 0.51 8.03 0.41
C LYS A 16 0.05 7.85 1.86
N CYS A 17 -0.16 6.61 2.29
CA CYS A 17 -0.57 6.25 3.66
C CYS A 17 0.54 5.54 4.47
N GLY A 18 1.81 5.66 4.08
CA GLY A 18 2.92 5.06 4.84
C GLY A 18 3.18 3.56 4.57
N THR A 19 2.75 3.03 3.42
CA THR A 19 2.91 1.60 3.08
C THR A 19 4.36 1.14 3.05
N THR A 20 5.32 1.99 2.68
CA THR A 20 6.76 1.65 2.72
C THR A 20 7.25 1.43 4.16
N SER A 21 6.86 2.28 5.10
CA SER A 21 7.22 2.11 6.50
C SER A 21 6.63 0.82 7.06
N LEU A 22 5.34 0.58 6.82
CA LEU A 22 4.67 -0.65 7.26
C LEU A 22 5.29 -1.91 6.61
N HIS A 23 5.64 -1.85 5.33
CA HIS A 23 6.36 -2.93 4.64
C HIS A 23 7.65 -3.30 5.38
N ASN A 24 8.45 -2.31 5.75
CA ASN A 24 9.72 -2.54 6.46
C ASN A 24 9.49 -3.09 7.88
N MET A 25 8.47 -2.60 8.58
CA MET A 25 8.10 -3.13 9.91
C MET A 25 7.63 -4.58 9.84
N LEU A 26 6.89 -4.97 8.80
CA LEU A 26 6.49 -6.35 8.54
C LEU A 26 7.71 -7.23 8.24
N ALA A 27 8.61 -6.77 7.38
CA ALA A 27 9.83 -7.48 6.98
C ALA A 27 10.81 -7.74 8.15
N ALA A 28 10.68 -7.00 9.24
CA ALA A 28 11.50 -7.19 10.44
C ALA A 28 11.07 -8.41 11.28
N HIS A 29 9.87 -8.96 11.05
CA HIS A 29 9.39 -10.12 11.80
C HIS A 29 9.92 -11.43 11.18
N PRO A 30 10.54 -12.34 11.95
CA PRO A 30 11.21 -13.54 11.40
C PRO A 30 10.26 -14.52 10.70
N ALA A 31 8.96 -14.49 11.02
CA ALA A 31 7.94 -15.29 10.34
C ALA A 31 7.31 -14.61 9.09
N ILE A 32 7.81 -13.44 8.68
CA ILE A 32 7.28 -12.68 7.53
C ILE A 32 8.41 -12.32 6.57
N PHE A 33 8.30 -12.81 5.33
CA PHE A 33 9.11 -12.37 4.22
C PHE A 33 8.35 -11.33 3.39
N MET A 34 8.99 -10.20 3.06
CA MET A 34 8.42 -9.18 2.18
C MET A 34 9.30 -8.95 0.94
N CYS A 35 8.71 -8.92 -0.25
CA CYS A 35 9.47 -8.73 -1.49
C CYS A 35 10.16 -7.35 -1.56
N GLN A 36 11.44 -7.32 -1.97
CA GLN A 36 12.21 -6.08 -2.00
C GLN A 36 12.36 -5.49 -3.42
N ASN A 37 12.44 -6.34 -4.45
CA ASN A 37 12.87 -5.95 -5.80
C ASN A 37 11.87 -6.35 -6.90
N PRO A 38 10.87 -5.50 -7.21
CA PRO A 38 10.50 -4.28 -6.50
C PRO A 38 9.60 -4.58 -5.29
N LYS A 39 9.55 -3.62 -4.35
CA LYS A 39 8.59 -3.60 -3.24
C LYS A 39 7.12 -3.64 -3.70
N GLU A 40 6.84 -3.02 -4.85
CA GLU A 40 5.50 -2.99 -5.45
C GLU A 40 5.48 -3.72 -6.80
N PRO A 41 5.33 -5.06 -6.81
CA PRO A 41 5.16 -5.85 -8.02
C PRO A 41 3.96 -5.47 -8.88
N ALA A 42 2.90 -4.89 -8.31
CA ALA A 42 1.68 -4.46 -8.98
C ALA A 42 1.10 -5.51 -9.96
N TRP A 43 1.30 -6.80 -9.66
CA TRP A 43 1.08 -7.90 -10.58
C TRP A 43 -0.39 -8.02 -10.95
N PHE A 44 -1.27 -7.97 -9.94
CA PHE A 44 -2.71 -8.12 -10.15
C PHE A 44 -3.39 -6.87 -10.73
N ALA A 45 -2.69 -5.72 -10.71
CA ALA A 45 -3.15 -4.45 -11.28
C ALA A 45 -2.67 -4.19 -12.72
N GLY A 46 -1.87 -5.10 -13.31
CA GLY A 46 -1.39 -4.96 -14.69
C GLY A 46 -0.20 -4.03 -14.87
N GLY A 47 0.40 -3.55 -13.77
CA GLY A 47 1.57 -2.65 -13.78
C GLY A 47 2.81 -3.23 -14.46
N ASN A 48 2.83 -4.53 -14.74
CA ASN A 48 3.94 -5.24 -15.38
C ASN A 48 3.48 -6.05 -16.61
N SER A 49 2.65 -5.41 -17.43
CA SER A 49 2.21 -5.94 -18.72
C SER A 49 3.40 -6.46 -19.53
N GLY A 50 3.32 -7.73 -19.97
CA GLY A 50 4.39 -8.43 -20.69
C GLY A 50 5.31 -9.32 -19.83
N LYS A 51 5.16 -9.30 -18.50
CA LYS A 51 5.81 -10.27 -17.61
C LYS A 51 4.92 -11.52 -17.40
N ASN A 52 5.55 -12.65 -17.08
CA ASN A 52 4.86 -13.90 -16.78
C ASN A 52 4.80 -14.18 -15.27
N LEU A 53 4.08 -15.23 -14.87
CA LEU A 53 3.97 -15.61 -13.46
C LEU A 53 5.32 -15.94 -12.81
N GLY A 54 6.27 -16.51 -13.58
CA GLY A 54 7.61 -16.82 -13.09
C GLY A 54 8.34 -15.56 -12.61
N TRP A 55 8.28 -14.48 -13.40
CA TRP A 55 8.83 -13.19 -13.00
C TRP A 55 8.19 -12.67 -11.71
N TYR A 56 6.89 -12.87 -11.50
CA TYR A 56 6.23 -12.49 -10.24
C TYR A 56 6.73 -13.31 -9.06
N LEU A 57 6.80 -14.63 -9.21
CA LEU A 57 7.20 -15.57 -8.15
C LEU A 57 8.69 -15.47 -7.77
N GLU A 58 9.56 -15.05 -8.71
CA GLU A 58 10.99 -14.83 -8.46
C GLU A 58 11.27 -13.85 -7.31
N ARG A 59 10.34 -12.92 -7.04
CA ARG A 59 10.48 -11.92 -5.97
C ARG A 59 10.31 -12.49 -4.58
N PHE A 60 9.88 -13.75 -4.51
CA PHE A 60 9.70 -14.51 -3.29
C PHE A 60 10.66 -15.71 -3.22
N ALA A 61 11.60 -15.83 -4.17
CA ALA A 61 12.53 -16.95 -4.23
C ALA A 61 13.49 -17.03 -3.01
N ALA A 62 13.71 -15.91 -2.33
CA ALA A 62 14.52 -15.85 -1.12
C ALA A 62 13.75 -16.20 0.17
N ALA A 63 12.42 -16.37 0.11
CA ALA A 63 11.65 -16.85 1.25
C ALA A 63 11.95 -18.32 1.52
N THR A 64 12.18 -18.66 2.79
CA THR A 64 12.45 -20.01 3.27
C THR A 64 11.22 -20.59 3.96
N ASP A 65 11.20 -20.50 5.28
CA ASP A 65 10.27 -21.12 6.22
C ASP A 65 9.31 -20.11 6.85
N GLU A 66 9.34 -18.84 6.41
CA GLU A 66 8.43 -17.82 6.89
C GLU A 66 6.98 -18.24 6.69
N ARG A 67 6.13 -17.99 7.68
CA ARG A 67 4.70 -18.32 7.61
C ARG A 67 3.98 -17.44 6.59
N PHE A 68 4.39 -16.17 6.51
CA PHE A 68 3.85 -15.20 5.58
C PHE A 68 4.89 -14.75 4.58
N VAL A 69 4.48 -14.70 3.33
CA VAL A 69 5.25 -14.20 2.20
C VAL A 69 4.40 -13.13 1.56
N GLY A 70 4.92 -11.91 1.42
CA GLY A 70 4.05 -10.78 1.09
C GLY A 70 4.64 -9.69 0.21
N GLU A 71 3.72 -8.89 -0.32
CA GLU A 71 4.00 -7.72 -1.16
C GLU A 71 3.21 -6.49 -0.70
N SER A 72 3.57 -5.31 -1.22
CA SER A 72 2.97 -4.04 -0.79
C SER A 72 2.68 -3.10 -1.95
N SER A 73 1.75 -3.49 -2.83
CA SER A 73 1.38 -2.72 -4.02
C SER A 73 0.16 -1.83 -3.79
N THR A 74 0.37 -0.52 -3.89
CA THR A 74 -0.68 0.48 -3.66
C THR A 74 -1.67 0.62 -4.83
N ASP A 75 -1.28 0.17 -6.02
CA ASP A 75 -2.16 0.09 -7.20
C ASP A 75 -3.34 -0.86 -7.01
N TYR A 76 -3.31 -1.71 -5.98
CA TYR A 76 -4.37 -2.66 -5.68
C TYR A 76 -5.64 -1.98 -5.12
N THR A 77 -5.57 -0.70 -4.75
CA THR A 77 -6.71 0.10 -4.25
C THR A 77 -6.90 1.40 -5.04
N LYS A 78 -6.97 1.26 -6.38
CA LYS A 78 -7.28 2.33 -7.35
C LYS A 78 -8.55 2.04 -8.16
N ALA A 79 -9.56 1.42 -7.57
CA ALA A 79 -10.87 1.33 -8.20
C ALA A 79 -11.47 2.73 -8.43
N PRO A 80 -12.30 2.93 -9.47
CA PRO A 80 -12.67 1.97 -10.51
C PRO A 80 -11.61 1.80 -11.62
N ARG A 81 -10.57 2.64 -11.64
CA ARG A 81 -9.55 2.68 -12.70
C ARG A 81 -8.83 1.34 -12.88
N LEU A 82 -8.41 0.70 -11.78
CA LEU A 82 -7.74 -0.60 -11.77
C LEU A 82 -8.67 -1.65 -11.14
N GLY A 83 -9.70 -2.05 -11.90
CA GLY A 83 -10.72 -3.00 -11.45
C GLY A 83 -10.23 -4.45 -11.31
N VAL A 84 -11.04 -5.26 -10.60
CA VAL A 84 -10.92 -6.73 -10.41
C VAL A 84 -9.68 -7.26 -9.66
N VAL A 85 -8.90 -6.41 -9.00
CA VAL A 85 -7.68 -6.85 -8.28
C VAL A 85 -7.99 -7.85 -7.16
N ALA A 86 -8.97 -7.57 -6.30
CA ALA A 86 -9.35 -8.46 -5.20
C ALA A 86 -9.72 -9.87 -5.68
N ALA A 87 -10.51 -9.98 -6.76
CA ALA A 87 -10.89 -11.26 -7.35
C ALA A 87 -9.67 -12.03 -7.90
N LYS A 88 -8.71 -11.34 -8.53
CA LYS A 88 -7.48 -11.98 -9.02
C LYS A 88 -6.60 -12.49 -7.89
N ILE A 89 -6.46 -11.73 -6.80
CA ILE A 89 -5.72 -12.17 -5.61
C ILE A 89 -6.43 -13.38 -5.00
N GLN A 90 -7.76 -13.36 -4.89
CA GLN A 90 -8.54 -14.46 -4.31
C GLN A 90 -8.42 -15.75 -5.13
N ALA A 91 -8.46 -15.66 -6.45
CA ALA A 91 -8.23 -16.81 -7.32
C ALA A 91 -6.80 -17.37 -7.19
N PHE A 92 -5.81 -16.51 -6.91
CA PHE A 92 -4.41 -16.91 -6.78
C PHE A 92 -4.06 -17.47 -5.40
N ALA A 93 -4.57 -16.86 -4.34
CA ALA A 93 -4.32 -17.19 -2.94
C ALA A 93 -5.62 -17.02 -2.11
N PRO A 94 -6.55 -17.99 -2.12
CA PRO A 94 -7.87 -17.88 -1.49
C PRO A 94 -7.83 -17.61 0.01
N GLU A 95 -6.76 -18.08 0.67
CA GLU A 95 -6.55 -17.99 2.11
C GLU A 95 -5.68 -16.81 2.53
N ALA A 96 -5.40 -15.88 1.61
CA ALA A 96 -4.51 -14.76 1.87
C ALA A 96 -5.03 -13.83 2.99
N ARG A 97 -4.09 -13.19 3.69
CA ARG A 97 -4.35 -12.11 4.64
C ARG A 97 -4.14 -10.77 3.94
N ILE A 98 -5.09 -9.86 4.12
CA ILE A 98 -5.09 -8.53 3.50
C ILE A 98 -4.87 -7.48 4.57
N LEU A 99 -3.87 -6.62 4.37
CA LEU A 99 -3.62 -5.43 5.18
C LEU A 99 -3.96 -4.18 4.37
N TYR A 100 -4.59 -3.20 5.02
CA TYR A 100 -4.95 -1.94 4.40
C TYR A 100 -4.71 -0.75 5.32
N ILE A 101 -3.80 0.15 4.95
CA ILE A 101 -3.49 1.37 5.71
C ILE A 101 -4.11 2.60 5.06
N MET A 102 -4.86 3.36 5.84
CA MET A 102 -5.53 4.59 5.42
C MET A 102 -4.85 5.82 6.03
N ARG A 103 -5.32 7.01 5.67
CA ARG A 103 -4.90 8.29 6.23
C ARG A 103 -6.11 9.22 6.23
N ASP A 104 -6.05 10.38 6.88
CA ASP A 104 -6.98 11.47 6.55
C ASP A 104 -7.08 11.66 5.00
N PRO A 105 -8.29 11.58 4.42
CA PRO A 105 -8.47 11.55 2.97
C PRO A 105 -8.07 12.86 2.29
N VAL A 106 -8.16 14.00 2.99
CA VAL A 106 -7.78 15.32 2.47
C VAL A 106 -6.25 15.43 2.43
N ALA A 107 -5.57 15.09 3.52
CA ALA A 107 -4.12 15.08 3.60
C ALA A 107 -3.52 14.08 2.59
N ARG A 108 -4.16 12.91 2.40
CA ARG A 108 -3.77 11.95 1.36
C ARG A 108 -3.97 12.53 -0.05
N ALA A 109 -5.09 13.21 -0.31
CA ALA A 109 -5.37 13.83 -1.62
C ALA A 109 -4.33 14.89 -1.98
N ILE A 110 -3.96 15.75 -1.04
CA ILE A 110 -2.88 16.75 -1.22
C ILE A 110 -1.55 16.07 -1.52
N SER A 111 -1.22 15.00 -0.77
CA SER A 111 0.01 14.24 -1.00
C SER A 111 0.03 13.50 -2.34
N HIS A 112 -1.13 13.05 -2.83
CA HIS A 112 -1.29 12.47 -4.16
C HIS A 112 -1.07 13.54 -5.24
N TYR A 113 -1.73 14.70 -5.13
CA TYR A 113 -1.57 15.79 -6.08
C TYR A 113 -0.10 16.20 -6.23
N TRP A 114 0.64 16.40 -5.13
CA TRP A 114 2.05 16.75 -5.24
C TRP A 114 2.91 15.66 -5.87
N TRP A 115 2.53 14.39 -5.68
CA TRP A 115 3.15 13.29 -6.40
C TRP A 115 2.84 13.33 -7.90
N GLU A 116 1.63 13.70 -8.32
CA GLU A 116 1.31 13.88 -9.74
C GLU A 116 2.04 15.08 -10.37
N VAL A 117 2.22 16.17 -9.62
CA VAL A 117 3.02 17.33 -10.07
C VAL A 117 4.48 16.91 -10.32
N GLU A 118 5.05 16.11 -9.41
CA GLU A 118 6.44 15.67 -9.50
C GLU A 118 6.66 14.55 -10.54
N TYR A 119 5.74 13.60 -10.65
CA TYR A 119 5.95 12.35 -11.39
C TYR A 119 4.97 12.11 -12.55
N SER A 120 3.93 12.93 -12.72
CA SER A 120 2.89 12.73 -13.75
C SER A 120 2.55 13.99 -14.55
N ALA A 121 3.43 15.00 -14.52
CA ALA A 121 3.32 16.24 -15.28
C ALA A 121 2.01 17.02 -15.04
N GLU A 122 1.43 16.93 -13.83
CA GLU A 122 0.31 17.79 -13.45
C GLU A 122 0.78 19.24 -13.33
N GLY A 123 0.15 20.14 -14.11
CA GLY A 123 0.48 21.56 -14.14
C GLY A 123 -0.65 22.47 -13.65
N ARG A 124 -1.84 21.90 -13.40
CA ARG A 124 -3.01 22.64 -12.90
C ARG A 124 -2.88 22.91 -11.41
N SER A 125 -3.71 23.82 -10.90
CA SER A 125 -3.88 23.98 -9.45
C SER A 125 -4.52 22.73 -8.83
N PHE A 126 -4.37 22.54 -7.52
CA PHE A 126 -4.99 21.42 -6.80
C PHE A 126 -6.50 21.32 -7.06
N LEU A 127 -7.21 22.45 -6.97
CA LEU A 127 -8.66 22.47 -7.18
C LEU A 127 -9.05 22.13 -8.62
N ASP A 128 -8.29 22.59 -9.60
CA ASP A 128 -8.55 22.31 -11.01
C ASP A 128 -8.23 20.86 -11.38
N ALA A 129 -7.15 20.29 -10.81
CA ALA A 129 -6.81 18.87 -10.95
C ALA A 129 -7.92 17.99 -10.37
N MET A 130 -8.41 18.30 -9.16
CA MET A 130 -9.52 17.61 -8.50
C MET A 130 -10.85 17.71 -9.27
N LYS A 131 -11.09 18.81 -9.98
CA LYS A 131 -12.28 18.96 -10.84
C LYS A 131 -12.15 18.20 -12.15
N ALA A 132 -10.94 18.09 -12.69
CA ALA A 132 -10.70 17.48 -13.99
C ALA A 132 -10.64 15.94 -13.93
N SER A 133 -10.25 15.36 -12.79
CA SER A 133 -10.21 13.92 -12.60
C SER A 133 -10.74 13.53 -11.23
N ARG A 134 -11.49 12.42 -11.21
CA ARG A 134 -11.96 11.79 -9.97
C ARG A 134 -10.90 10.93 -9.30
N GLU A 135 -9.79 10.63 -9.97
CA GLU A 135 -8.78 9.67 -9.51
C GLU A 135 -8.25 9.99 -8.11
N ILE A 136 -7.85 11.24 -7.85
CA ILE A 136 -7.38 11.62 -6.53
C ILE A 136 -8.47 11.38 -5.48
N ALA A 137 -9.72 11.77 -5.75
CA ALA A 137 -10.83 11.58 -4.81
C ALA A 137 -11.16 10.10 -4.60
N ASP A 138 -11.18 9.31 -5.67
CA ASP A 138 -11.57 7.91 -5.66
C ASP A 138 -10.57 7.03 -4.89
N VAL A 139 -9.27 7.32 -4.98
CA VAL A 139 -8.23 6.66 -4.15
C VAL A 139 -8.42 6.95 -2.65
N GLY A 140 -9.08 8.07 -2.31
CA GLY A 140 -9.46 8.42 -0.93
C GLY A 140 -10.82 7.87 -0.48
N ASN A 141 -11.60 7.25 -1.38
CA ASN A 141 -12.86 6.62 -1.03
C ASN A 141 -12.60 5.21 -0.48
N TYR A 142 -12.14 5.14 0.76
CA TYR A 142 -11.63 3.91 1.36
C TYR A 142 -12.66 2.78 1.44
N ALA A 143 -13.95 3.09 1.65
CA ALA A 143 -15.02 2.09 1.64
C ALA A 143 -15.09 1.38 0.28
N MET A 144 -15.17 2.17 -0.81
CA MET A 144 -15.17 1.64 -2.18
C MET A 144 -13.92 0.80 -2.49
N GLN A 145 -12.76 1.18 -1.94
CA GLN A 145 -11.52 0.45 -2.19
C GLN A 145 -11.44 -0.88 -1.42
N ILE A 146 -11.91 -0.95 -0.18
CA ILE A 146 -11.73 -2.12 0.70
C ILE A 146 -12.88 -3.14 0.60
N GLU A 147 -14.09 -2.70 0.24
CA GLU A 147 -15.27 -3.56 0.11
C GLU A 147 -15.04 -4.80 -0.77
N PRO A 148 -14.41 -4.72 -1.95
CA PRO A 148 -14.12 -5.90 -2.77
C PRO A 148 -13.25 -6.94 -2.06
N TYR A 149 -12.32 -6.52 -1.22
CA TYR A 149 -11.46 -7.42 -0.45
C TYR A 149 -12.24 -8.09 0.68
N ILE A 150 -13.10 -7.35 1.38
CA ILE A 150 -13.97 -7.92 2.42
C ILE A 150 -14.94 -8.94 1.82
N ALA A 151 -15.51 -8.63 0.65
CA ALA A 151 -16.39 -9.55 -0.06
C ALA A 151 -15.68 -10.83 -0.52
N ALA A 152 -14.43 -10.73 -0.98
CA ALA A 152 -13.65 -11.85 -1.50
C ALA A 152 -13.06 -12.77 -0.41
N PHE A 153 -12.56 -12.20 0.69
CA PHE A 153 -11.79 -12.94 1.71
C PHE A 153 -12.53 -13.10 3.04
N GLY A 154 -13.61 -12.34 3.24
CA GLY A 154 -14.32 -12.21 4.51
C GLY A 154 -13.63 -11.24 5.46
N ARG A 155 -14.40 -10.65 6.39
CA ARG A 155 -13.90 -9.68 7.37
C ARG A 155 -12.73 -10.20 8.21
N VAL A 156 -12.70 -11.51 8.50
CA VAL A 156 -11.67 -12.15 9.34
C VAL A 156 -10.29 -12.22 8.69
N ARG A 157 -10.19 -12.07 7.37
CA ARG A 157 -8.91 -12.06 6.62
C ARG A 157 -8.49 -10.67 6.15
N VAL A 158 -9.19 -9.62 6.61
CA VAL A 158 -8.88 -8.23 6.26
C VAL A 158 -8.65 -7.42 7.54
N HIS A 159 -7.45 -6.86 7.69
CA HIS A 159 -7.12 -5.95 8.77
C HIS A 159 -6.82 -4.56 8.22
N ALA A 160 -7.41 -3.54 8.84
CA ALA A 160 -7.25 -2.15 8.43
C ALA A 160 -6.80 -1.29 9.60
N LEU A 161 -5.92 -0.33 9.30
CA LEU A 161 -5.38 0.63 10.25
C LEU A 161 -5.25 2.01 9.60
N THR A 162 -4.87 3.02 10.38
CA THR A 162 -4.57 4.36 9.88
C THR A 162 -3.10 4.70 10.08
N MET A 163 -2.55 5.51 9.18
CA MET A 163 -1.20 6.05 9.28
C MET A 163 -1.03 6.86 10.56
N GLU A 164 -2.07 7.58 10.98
CA GLU A 164 -2.09 8.36 12.21
C GLU A 164 -1.98 7.47 13.45
N ALA A 165 -2.72 6.35 13.50
CA ALA A 165 -2.60 5.37 14.59
C ALA A 165 -1.22 4.71 14.60
N LEU A 166 -0.71 4.32 13.41
CA LEU A 166 0.63 3.74 13.28
C LEU A 166 1.72 4.72 13.71
N ALA A 167 1.56 6.01 13.42
CA ALA A 167 2.49 7.06 13.83
C ALA A 167 2.43 7.34 15.34
N ALA A 168 1.23 7.31 15.93
CA ALA A 168 1.03 7.58 17.34
C ALA A 168 1.57 6.47 18.24
N ASP A 169 1.33 5.20 17.88
CA ASP A 169 1.84 4.04 18.63
C ASP A 169 2.15 2.86 17.69
N PRO A 170 3.35 2.86 17.08
CA PRO A 170 3.77 1.80 16.17
C PRO A 170 3.73 0.42 16.83
N ALA A 171 4.10 0.35 18.11
CA ALA A 171 4.17 -0.91 18.84
C ALA A 171 2.77 -1.52 19.03
N ARG A 172 1.76 -0.70 19.33
CA ARG A 172 0.36 -1.15 19.43
C ARG A 172 -0.17 -1.64 18.10
N GLU A 173 0.00 -0.89 17.02
CA GLU A 173 -0.52 -1.29 15.71
C GLU A 173 0.18 -2.55 15.18
N MET A 174 1.50 -2.67 15.37
CA MET A 174 2.22 -3.89 15.00
C MET A 174 1.78 -5.11 15.83
N ARG A 175 1.50 -4.96 17.14
CA ARG A 175 0.91 -6.04 17.95
C ARG A 175 -0.44 -6.48 17.38
N ALA A 176 -1.33 -5.54 17.04
CA ALA A 176 -2.64 -5.85 16.47
C ALA A 176 -2.52 -6.58 15.11
N ILE A 177 -1.55 -6.19 14.28
CA ILE A 177 -1.25 -6.91 13.04
C ILE A 177 -0.75 -8.33 13.33
N PHE A 178 0.18 -8.51 14.28
CA PHE A 178 0.67 -9.85 14.63
C PHE A 178 -0.43 -10.73 15.23
N GLU A 179 -1.32 -10.19 16.05
CA GLU A 179 -2.50 -10.91 16.54
C GLU A 179 -3.42 -11.33 15.38
N PHE A 180 -3.69 -10.42 14.44
CA PHE A 180 -4.46 -10.74 13.22
C PHE A 180 -3.79 -11.81 12.36
N LEU A 181 -2.46 -11.79 12.29
CA LEU A 181 -1.66 -12.79 11.61
C LEU A 181 -1.40 -14.04 12.46
N GLU A 182 -1.94 -14.14 13.67
CA GLU A 182 -1.71 -15.26 14.60
C GLU A 182 -0.21 -15.54 14.84
N LEU A 183 0.58 -14.47 14.93
CA LEU A 183 2.02 -14.49 15.21
C LEU A 183 2.30 -14.02 16.63
N GLN A 184 3.36 -14.56 17.23
CA GLN A 184 3.87 -14.07 18.50
C GLN A 184 4.57 -12.73 18.28
N ALA A 185 4.29 -11.74 19.12
CA ALA A 185 5.03 -10.49 19.07
C ALA A 185 6.50 -10.73 19.43
N VAL A 186 7.41 -10.33 18.54
CA VAL A 186 8.85 -10.25 18.84
C VAL A 186 9.15 -8.86 19.39
N GLY A 187 9.82 -8.81 20.53
CA GLY A 187 10.21 -7.55 21.16
C GLY A 187 11.37 -6.90 20.40
N THR A 188 11.08 -5.86 19.63
CA THR A 188 11.79 -4.57 19.59
C THR A 188 11.00 -3.63 18.68
N ALA A 189 10.66 -2.45 19.19
CA ALA A 189 10.07 -1.40 18.36
C ALA A 189 11.10 -0.97 17.30
N PRO A 190 10.74 -0.88 16.02
CA PRO A 190 11.61 -0.25 15.04
C PRO A 190 11.83 1.23 15.42
N GLU A 191 13.05 1.71 15.22
CA GLU A 191 13.40 3.13 15.40
C GLU A 191 12.41 4.04 14.65
N SER A 192 12.13 5.19 15.25
CA SER A 192 11.00 6.09 14.95
C SER A 192 10.68 6.28 13.45
N LEU A 193 9.38 6.45 13.17
CA LEU A 193 8.80 6.80 11.85
C LEU A 193 9.22 8.18 11.30
N ALA A 194 10.28 8.81 11.80
CA ALA A 194 10.77 10.10 11.33
C ALA A 194 11.48 9.98 9.97
N HIS A 195 10.78 9.47 8.94
CA HIS A 195 11.13 9.77 7.56
C HIS A 195 10.46 11.07 7.15
N ASP A 196 11.26 12.12 7.24
CA ASP A 196 11.00 13.42 6.64
C ASP A 196 10.93 13.28 5.11
N ASN A 197 9.73 12.97 4.60
CA ASN A 197 9.40 13.12 3.18
C ASN A 197 9.14 14.60 2.82
N ARG A 198 9.83 15.56 3.44
CA ARG A 198 10.20 16.79 2.74
C ARG A 198 11.19 16.42 1.64
N GLY A 199 10.67 15.78 0.58
CA GLY A 199 11.24 15.97 -0.73
C GLY A 199 11.49 17.46 -0.88
N LYS A 200 12.66 17.84 -1.41
CA LYS A 200 12.98 19.22 -1.75
C LYS A 200 12.00 19.65 -2.84
N ALA A 201 10.76 19.93 -2.46
CA ALA A 201 9.79 20.60 -3.28
C ALA A 201 10.30 22.03 -3.33
N THR A 202 11.19 22.31 -4.28
CA THR A 202 11.20 23.62 -4.91
C THR A 202 9.82 23.77 -5.53
N VAL A 203 8.87 24.29 -4.75
CA VAL A 203 7.52 24.61 -5.20
C VAL A 203 7.70 25.50 -6.44
N PRO A 204 7.35 25.06 -7.65
CA PRO A 204 7.28 25.98 -8.77
C PRO A 204 6.23 27.01 -8.38
N ARG A 205 6.57 28.30 -8.45
CA ARG A 205 5.59 29.37 -8.26
C ARG A 205 4.50 29.18 -9.32
N VAL A 206 3.37 28.59 -8.93
CA VAL A 206 2.16 28.60 -9.75
C VAL A 206 1.68 30.04 -9.74
N SER A 207 1.85 30.74 -10.85
CA SER A 207 1.27 32.06 -11.08
C SER A 207 -0.25 31.88 -11.21
N GLY A 208 -0.95 31.99 -10.08
CA GLY A 208 -2.41 32.04 -10.00
C GLY A 208 -2.86 33.06 -8.95
N PRO A 209 -4.11 33.54 -9.00
CA PRO A 209 -4.55 34.77 -8.34
C PRO A 209 -4.61 34.73 -6.79
N PHE A 210 -4.17 33.63 -6.17
CA PHE A 210 -4.26 33.42 -4.71
C PHE A 210 -2.90 33.47 -3.99
N SER A 211 -1.90 34.16 -4.54
CA SER A 211 -0.56 34.29 -3.93
C SER A 211 -0.50 35.21 -2.69
N LYS A 212 -1.63 35.66 -2.15
CA LYS A 212 -1.71 36.47 -0.93
C LYS A 212 -2.98 36.17 -0.13
N LEU A 213 -3.00 35.05 0.57
CA LEU A 213 -3.75 34.84 1.81
C LEU A 213 -2.88 34.03 2.77
#